data_AF-A0A484XRH7-F1
#
_entry.id   AF-A0A484XRH7-F1
#
_cell.length_a   1.000
_cell.length_b   1.000
_cell.length_c   1.000
_cell.angle_alpha   90.00
_cell.angle_beta   90.00
_cell.angle_gamma   90.00
#
_symmetry.space_group_name_H-M   'P 1'
#
loop_
_entity.id
_entity.type
_entity.pdbx_description
1 polymer ?
#
loop_
_entity_poly.entity_id
_entity_poly.type
_entity_poly.pdbx_seq_one_letter_code
_entity_poly.pdbx_strand_id
1 'polypeptide(L)'
;MTLSGLDMSLFAKTLNERCVGKPAELYLVAMDDNGVVQVADLIFKGRVSGTGATSGETNALQYTVSNIFEDWQRPFPDRYTDESHQAAQPGDRIFRYVAQMAERSIYWGSKKDAPGFTYS
;
A
#
# COMPACT_ATOMS: atom_id res chain seq x y z
N MET A 1 13.86 -8.59 10.25
CA MET A 1 14.89 -7.84 11.00
C MET A 1 14.56 -7.89 12.47
N THR A 2 15.54 -8.10 13.34
CA THR A 2 15.38 -8.11 14.80
C THR A 2 16.27 -7.02 15.38
N LEU A 3 15.70 -6.11 16.15
CA LEU A 3 16.38 -5.01 16.82
C LEU A 3 16.42 -5.30 18.32
N SER A 4 17.61 -5.28 18.92
CA SER A 4 17.82 -5.47 20.35
C SER A 4 18.54 -4.26 20.95
N GLY A 5 18.47 -4.08 22.27
CA GLY A 5 19.12 -2.97 22.97
C GLY A 5 18.46 -1.60 22.76
N LEU A 6 17.21 -1.58 22.29
CA LEU A 6 16.44 -0.35 22.12
C LEU A 6 15.91 0.16 23.47
N ASP A 7 15.77 1.48 23.58
CA ASP A 7 15.10 2.12 24.72
C ASP A 7 13.65 1.62 24.85
N MET A 8 13.22 1.40 26.10
CA MET A 8 11.88 0.92 26.46
C MET A 8 10.77 1.85 25.92
N SER A 9 11.08 3.14 25.72
CA SER A 9 10.14 4.09 25.11
C SER A 9 9.80 3.73 23.65
N LEU A 10 10.76 3.22 22.89
CA LEU A 10 10.59 2.80 21.49
C LEU A 10 9.80 1.49 21.38
N PHE A 11 9.99 0.60 22.35
CA PHE A 11 9.23 -0.63 22.48
C PHE A 11 7.75 -0.34 22.72
N ALA A 12 7.44 0.54 23.67
CA ALA A 12 6.07 0.95 23.96
C ALA A 12 5.40 1.65 22.77
N LYS A 13 6.12 2.51 22.04
CA LYS A 13 5.59 3.16 20.82
C LYS A 13 5.24 2.16 19.75
N THR A 14 6.14 1.22 19.47
CA THR A 14 5.92 0.21 18.44
C THR A 14 4.69 -0.65 18.74
N LEU A 15 4.46 -0.99 20.01
CA LEU A 15 3.33 -1.82 20.40
C LEU A 15 1.99 -1.08 20.28
N ASN A 16 1.99 0.24 20.44
CA ASN A 16 0.80 1.09 20.34
C ASN A 16 0.53 1.58 18.90
N GLU A 17 1.56 1.66 18.06
CA GLU A 17 1.43 2.15 16.70
C GLU A 17 1.14 1.04 15.69
N ARG A 18 0.34 1.38 14.67
CA ARG A 18 0.11 0.48 13.54
C ARG A 18 1.30 0.54 12.57
N CYS A 19 2.29 -0.30 12.82
CA CYS A 19 3.48 -0.40 11.97
C CYS A 19 3.23 -1.22 10.69
N VAL A 20 2.26 -2.14 10.69
CA VAL A 20 1.94 -2.96 9.51
C VAL A 20 1.46 -2.10 8.34
N GLY A 21 2.04 -2.32 7.16
CA GLY A 21 1.76 -1.60 5.92
C GLY A 21 2.60 -0.33 5.73
N LYS A 22 3.38 0.08 6.73
CA LYS A 22 4.29 1.22 6.61
C LYS A 22 5.50 0.87 5.73
N PRO A 23 6.03 1.83 4.94
CA PRO A 23 7.25 1.62 4.18
C PRO A 23 8.44 1.43 5.12
N ALA A 24 9.37 0.54 4.76
CA ALA A 24 10.62 0.32 5.46
C ALA A 24 11.77 0.21 4.46
N GLU A 25 12.88 0.85 4.79
CA GLU A 25 14.08 0.94 3.97
C GLU A 25 15.29 0.58 4.85
N LEU A 26 16.14 -0.31 4.34
CA LEU A 26 17.34 -0.77 5.01
C LEU A 26 18.56 -0.26 4.26
N TYR A 27 19.42 0.47 4.95
CA TYR A 27 20.63 1.06 4.40
C TYR A 27 21.87 0.40 4.97
N LEU A 28 22.86 0.16 4.11
CA LEU A 28 24.23 -0.12 4.52
C LEU A 28 24.99 1.21 4.52
N VAL A 29 25.53 1.59 5.69
CA VAL A 29 26.13 2.90 5.90
C VAL A 29 27.61 2.75 6.26
N ALA A 30 28.48 3.46 5.56
CA ALA A 30 29.88 3.63 5.94
C ALA A 30 30.02 4.95 6.71
N MET A 31 30.59 4.87 7.91
CA MET A 31 30.83 6.01 8.79
C MET A 31 32.33 6.19 9.00
N ASP A 32 32.76 7.42 9.23
CA ASP A 32 34.14 7.70 9.66
C ASP A 32 34.33 7.46 11.16
N ASP A 33 35.57 7.64 11.64
CA ASP A 33 35.93 7.43 13.05
C ASP A 33 35.21 8.39 14.02
N ASN A 34 34.66 9.50 13.52
CA ASN A 34 33.85 10.44 14.29
C ASN A 34 32.35 10.09 14.28
N GLY A 35 31.97 9.00 13.62
CA GLY A 35 30.58 8.56 13.47
C GLY A 35 29.79 9.36 12.43
N VAL A 36 30.46 10.14 11.57
CA VAL A 36 29.81 10.88 10.49
C VAL A 36 29.59 9.95 9.30
N VAL A 37 28.36 9.94 8.79
CA VAL A 37 27.99 9.15 7.61
C VAL A 37 28.67 9.72 6.37
N GLN A 38 29.49 8.90 5.71
CA GLN A 38 30.19 9.28 4.48
C GLN A 38 29.47 8.73 3.24
N VAL A 39 28.95 7.51 3.33
CA VAL A 39 28.19 6.87 2.25
C VAL A 39 27.07 6.03 2.84
N ALA A 40 25.94 5.99 2.15
CA ALA A 40 24.82 5.11 2.48
C ALA A 40 24.28 4.52 1.18
N ASP A 41 24.12 3.20 1.15
CA ASP A 41 23.53 2.48 0.03
C ASP A 41 22.27 1.73 0.48
N LEU A 42 21.22 1.76 -0.35
CA LEU A 42 19.94 1.14 -0.06
C LEU A 42 20.00 -0.34 -0.43
N ILE A 43 20.02 -1.22 0.57
CA ILE A 43 20.14 -2.67 0.34
C ILE A 43 18.77 -3.37 0.27
N PHE A 44 17.73 -2.79 0.88
CA PHE A 44 16.39 -3.36 0.82
C PHE A 44 15.31 -2.30 1.01
N LYS A 45 14.23 -2.41 0.24
CA LYS A 45 13.05 -1.54 0.34
C LYS A 45 11.79 -2.39 0.27
N GLY A 46 10.85 -2.11 1.17
CA GLY A 46 9.63 -2.90 1.27
C GLY A 46 8.58 -2.29 2.19
N ARG A 47 7.67 -3.13 2.66
CA ARG A 47 6.64 -2.77 3.64
C ARG A 47 6.68 -3.72 4.82
N VAL A 48 6.35 -3.21 6.01
CA VAL A 48 6.22 -4.05 7.20
C VAL A 48 4.99 -4.94 7.04
N SER A 49 5.19 -6.25 6.97
CA SER A 49 4.11 -7.25 6.87
C SER A 49 3.68 -7.78 8.24
N GLY A 50 4.58 -7.74 9.23
CA GLY A 50 4.32 -8.22 10.58
C GLY A 50 5.25 -7.60 11.61
N THR A 51 4.75 -7.52 12.83
CA THR A 51 5.48 -7.07 14.02
C THR A 51 5.43 -8.16 15.08
N GLY A 52 6.58 -8.48 15.66
CA GLY A 52 6.71 -9.35 16.83
C GLY A 52 7.48 -8.63 17.92
N ALA A 53 7.22 -9.01 19.16
CA ALA A 53 7.97 -8.52 20.31
C ALA A 53 8.28 -9.69 21.23
N THR A 54 9.54 -9.80 21.63
CA THR A 54 9.98 -10.76 22.64
C THR A 54 10.40 -9.97 23.87
N SER A 55 9.76 -10.28 25.01
CA SER A 55 10.02 -9.66 26.31
C SER A 55 10.61 -10.72 27.24
N GLY A 56 11.70 -10.39 27.93
CA GLY A 56 12.46 -11.31 28.79
C GLY A 56 13.74 -10.66 29.30
N GLU A 57 14.82 -11.41 29.43
CA GLU A 57 16.14 -10.85 29.81
C GLU A 57 16.71 -9.89 28.75
N THR A 58 16.34 -10.08 27.48
CA THR A 58 16.67 -9.14 26.39
C THR A 58 15.39 -8.78 25.66
N ASN A 59 15.01 -7.51 25.72
CA ASN A 59 13.89 -6.99 24.94
C ASN A 59 14.33 -6.88 23.48
N ALA A 60 13.65 -7.62 22.61
CA ALA A 60 13.91 -7.64 21.19
C ALA A 60 12.61 -7.37 20.42
N LEU A 61 12.72 -6.50 19.42
CA LEU A 61 11.59 -6.14 18.58
C LEU A 61 11.84 -6.63 17.16
N GLN A 62 10.88 -7.37 16.62
CA GLN A 62 11.00 -8.05 15.35
C GLN A 62 10.06 -7.42 14.32
N TYR A 63 10.64 -6.99 13.21
CA TYR A 63 9.89 -6.50 12.05
C TYR A 63 10.12 -7.44 10.88
N THR A 64 9.03 -7.98 10.36
CA THR A 64 9.05 -8.69 9.08
C THR A 64 8.76 -7.66 8.00
N VAL A 65 9.73 -7.45 7.11
CA VAL A 65 9.59 -6.54 5.97
C VAL A 65 9.51 -7.39 4.71
N SER A 66 8.44 -7.22 3.95
CA SER A 66 8.22 -7.89 2.68
C SER A 66 8.55 -6.98 1.51
N ASN A 67 8.95 -7.60 0.40
CA ASN A 67 9.16 -6.90 -0.87
C ASN A 67 7.82 -6.46 -1.47
N ILE A 68 7.84 -5.43 -2.32
CA ILE A 68 6.68 -4.92 -3.05
C ILE A 68 5.99 -6.00 -3.91
N PHE A 69 6.75 -7.00 -4.39
CA PHE A 69 6.19 -8.11 -5.16
C PHE A 69 5.27 -9.02 -4.34
N GLU A 70 5.42 -9.08 -3.01
CA GLU A 70 4.46 -9.82 -2.19
C GLU A 70 3.09 -9.13 -2.17
N ASP A 71 3.05 -7.79 -2.30
CA ASP A 71 1.79 -7.05 -2.37
C ASP A 71 1.03 -7.38 -3.66
N TRP A 72 1.72 -7.79 -4.73
CA TRP A 72 1.08 -8.18 -6.00
C TRP A 72 0.33 -9.52 -5.93
N GLN A 73 0.58 -10.33 -4.92
CA GLN A 73 -0.20 -11.53 -4.67
C GLN A 73 -1.58 -11.20 -4.07
N ARG A 74 -1.78 -9.97 -3.60
CA ARG A 74 -3.07 -9.52 -3.08
C ARG A 74 -3.97 -9.10 -4.25
N PRO A 75 -5.22 -9.55 -4.28
CA PRO A 75 -6.16 -9.09 -5.28
C PRO A 75 -6.38 -7.58 -5.11
N PHE A 76 -6.35 -6.85 -6.23
CA PHE A 76 -6.74 -5.45 -6.23
C PHE A 76 -8.24 -5.33 -5.88
N PRO A 77 -8.60 -4.45 -4.93
CA PRO A 77 -10.00 -4.30 -4.52
C PRO A 77 -10.86 -3.55 -5.56
N ASP A 78 -10.21 -2.85 -6.50
CA ASP A 78 -10.90 -2.03 -7.49
C ASP A 78 -11.63 -2.90 -8.52
N ARG A 79 -12.94 -2.69 -8.60
CA ARG A 79 -13.83 -3.43 -9.51
C ARG A 79 -14.23 -2.64 -10.76
N TYR A 80 -13.75 -1.40 -10.89
CA TYR A 80 -14.09 -0.49 -11.99
C TYR A 80 -15.62 -0.29 -12.20
N THR A 81 -16.39 -0.34 -11.11
CA THR A 81 -17.83 0.01 -11.10
C THR A 81 -18.03 1.45 -10.59
N ASP A 82 -19.20 2.05 -10.83
CA ASP A 82 -19.53 3.39 -10.30
C ASP A 82 -19.40 3.40 -8.77
N GLU A 83 -19.88 2.35 -8.08
CA GLU A 83 -19.80 2.23 -6.62
C GLU A 83 -18.36 2.10 -6.13
N SER A 84 -17.54 1.30 -6.81
CA SER A 84 -16.11 1.12 -6.47
C SER A 84 -15.36 2.44 -6.57
N HIS A 85 -15.64 3.23 -7.60
CA HIS A 85 -14.97 4.52 -7.80
C HIS A 85 -15.51 5.62 -6.91
N GLN A 86 -16.81 5.64 -6.63
CA GLN A 86 -17.39 6.54 -5.63
C GLN A 86 -16.82 6.31 -4.23
N ALA A 87 -16.46 5.07 -3.87
CA ALA A 87 -15.81 4.78 -2.60
C ALA A 87 -14.39 5.39 -2.49
N ALA A 88 -13.65 5.46 -3.61
CA ALA A 88 -12.30 6.01 -3.64
C ALA A 88 -12.25 7.52 -3.94
N GLN A 89 -13.14 8.00 -4.81
CA GLN A 89 -13.24 9.37 -5.32
C GLN A 89 -14.71 9.83 -5.33
N PRO A 90 -15.25 10.24 -4.16
CA PRO A 90 -16.63 10.70 -4.07
C PRO A 90 -16.93 11.85 -5.04
N GLY A 91 -18.01 11.73 -5.80
CA GLY A 91 -18.44 12.74 -6.77
C GLY A 91 -17.88 12.58 -8.19
N ASP A 92 -16.84 11.77 -8.41
CA ASP A 92 -16.36 11.47 -9.77
C ASP A 92 -17.19 10.35 -10.42
N ARG A 93 -17.77 10.65 -11.59
CA ARG A 93 -18.75 9.79 -12.28
C ARG A 93 -18.19 9.14 -13.54
N ILE A 94 -16.88 8.99 -13.64
CA ILE A 94 -16.22 8.38 -14.81
C ILE A 94 -16.75 6.98 -15.14
N PHE A 95 -17.12 6.16 -14.15
CA PHE A 95 -17.67 4.81 -14.37
C PHE A 95 -19.20 4.72 -14.34
N ARG A 96 -19.90 5.86 -14.33
CA ARG A 96 -21.37 5.91 -14.20
C ARG A 96 -22.14 5.06 -15.21
N TYR A 97 -21.62 4.91 -16.42
CA TYR A 97 -22.29 4.20 -17.50
C TYR A 97 -21.69 2.82 -17.80
N VAL A 98 -20.65 2.38 -17.08
CA VAL A 98 -19.93 1.13 -17.39
C VAL A 98 -20.87 -0.08 -17.39
N ALA A 99 -21.76 -0.18 -16.41
CA ALA A 99 -22.72 -1.28 -16.33
C ALA A 99 -23.71 -1.29 -17.52
N GLN A 100 -24.11 -0.12 -18.01
CA GLN A 100 -25.06 0.01 -19.13
C GLN A 100 -24.39 -0.21 -20.48
N MET A 101 -23.06 -0.14 -20.58
CA MET A 101 -22.35 -0.33 -21.85
C MET A 101 -22.51 -1.73 -22.42
N ALA A 102 -22.65 -2.76 -21.57
CA ALA A 102 -22.81 -4.14 -22.03
C ALA A 102 -24.14 -4.39 -22.77
N GLU A 103 -25.19 -3.66 -22.42
CA GLU A 103 -26.54 -3.84 -22.95
C GLU A 103 -26.88 -2.83 -24.06
N ARG A 104 -25.94 -1.93 -24.38
CA ARG A 104 -26.17 -0.86 -25.34
C ARG A 104 -25.77 -1.27 -26.75
N SER A 105 -26.75 -1.20 -27.65
CA SER A 105 -26.50 -1.31 -29.09
C SER A 105 -25.60 -0.17 -29.57
N ILE A 106 -24.39 -0.52 -30.03
CA ILE A 106 -23.47 0.42 -30.69
C ILE A 106 -23.64 0.25 -32.20
N TYR A 107 -24.18 1.27 -32.86
CA TYR A 107 -24.32 1.27 -34.31
C TYR A 107 -23.10 1.93 -34.96
N TRP A 108 -22.31 1.14 -35.66
CA TRP A 108 -21.20 1.61 -36.49
C TRP A 108 -21.69 1.79 -37.93
N GLY A 109 -22.15 3.00 -38.32
CA GLY A 109 -22.67 3.24 -39.67
C GLY A 109 -23.60 4.45 -39.82
N SER A 110 -24.18 4.59 -41.02
CA SER A 110 -24.90 5.81 -41.48
C SER A 110 -26.20 6.13 -40.76
N LYS A 111 -26.85 5.16 -40.09
CA LYS A 111 -28.15 5.39 -39.45
C LYS A 111 -27.95 5.48 -37.95
N LYS A 112 -28.46 6.58 -37.38
CA LYS A 112 -28.29 6.97 -35.97
C LYS A 112 -29.64 6.95 -35.26
N ASP A 113 -30.00 5.78 -34.77
CA ASP A 113 -31.22 5.47 -34.04
C ASP A 113 -30.94 4.94 -32.62
N ALA A 114 -29.73 5.18 -32.09
CA ALA A 114 -29.43 4.90 -30.70
C ALA A 114 -30.19 5.87 -29.76
N PRO A 115 -30.88 5.38 -28.71
CA PRO A 115 -31.55 6.23 -27.74
C PRO A 115 -30.57 7.17 -27.01
N GLY A 116 -31.01 8.35 -26.58
CA GLY A 116 -30.22 9.25 -25.74
C GLY A 116 -29.89 8.66 -24.36
N PHE A 117 -28.92 9.24 -23.66
CA PHE A 117 -28.66 8.96 -22.25
C PHE A 117 -29.74 9.65 -21.40
N THR A 118 -30.79 8.93 -21.02
CA THR A 118 -31.81 9.44 -20.09
C THR A 118 -31.72 8.69 -18.76
N TYR A 119 -31.76 9.43 -17.66
CA TYR A 119 -31.75 8.89 -16.30
C TYR A 119 -32.99 9.39 -15.54
N SER A 120 -33.62 8.52 -14.76
CA SER A 120 -34.65 8.83 -13.75
C SER A 120 -34.07 8.66 -12.36
#